data_AF-A0A0M8PF97-F1
#
_entry.id   AF-A0A0M8PF97-F1
#
_cell.length_a   1.000
_cell.length_b   1.000
_cell.length_c   1.000
_cell.angle_alpha   90.00
_cell.angle_beta   90.00
_cell.angle_gamma   90.00
#
_symmetry.space_group_name_H-M   'P 1'
#
loop_
_entity.id
_entity.type
_entity.pdbx_description
1 polymer ?
#
loop_
_entity_poly.entity_id
_entity_poly.type
_entity_poly.pdbx_seq_one_letter_code
_entity_poly.pdbx_strand_id
1 'polypeptide(L)'
;MLSIYLLVLLYSCCRSRFQKTRSTATSRRNQSRQPKLPTRRQTLPRRRPQSFQEWLDDKHRNPVTTKQKMVYIVLSPQIDPNVDFIRTWTTPKRPADELSTKPPNTKDVQEYLTAFYHGLPVKMMPPSTLRFIPWKEPTKRPREKTGPQYLGVQSGDECVRIRSRTLSDGTYGGQVNLDDLLDVAISILPNDAYALLILVDFDLYEDEDDEFVCGRAYRGSRVAVVSSARYNPTLDDIQDVERLHAWPASHCDKYMLTCASAEPSAKRQKRKSRDNGRGSQNSTSELDGPVGDAVSVYRSLLEVDSSPSLLSALWLGRVCRTASHSGSSGVL
;
A
#
# COMPACT_ATOMS: atom_id res chain seq x y z
N MET A 1 13.08 -12.83 7.77
CA MET A 1 12.11 -13.05 6.67
C MET A 1 10.74 -13.42 7.23
N LEU A 2 9.85 -12.45 7.47
CA LEU A 2 8.46 -12.69 7.91
C LEU A 2 7.43 -11.73 7.26
N SER A 3 7.90 -10.75 6.48
CA SER A 3 7.08 -9.63 5.98
C SER A 3 6.13 -10.01 4.82
N ILE A 4 6.40 -11.10 4.09
CA ILE A 4 5.65 -11.48 2.88
C ILE A 4 4.21 -11.95 3.20
N TYR A 5 3.96 -12.48 4.40
CA TYR A 5 2.63 -12.96 4.80
C TYR A 5 1.72 -11.88 5.38
N LEU A 6 2.25 -10.73 5.80
CA LEU A 6 1.48 -9.72 6.54
C LEU A 6 0.60 -8.83 5.64
N LEU A 7 1.03 -8.57 4.40
CA LEU A 7 0.26 -7.78 3.42
C LEU A 7 -1.01 -8.51 2.94
N VAL A 8 -0.97 -9.84 2.84
CA VAL A 8 -2.15 -10.67 2.53
C VAL A 8 -3.19 -10.62 3.65
N LEU A 9 -2.76 -10.52 4.92
CA LEU A 9 -3.66 -10.45 6.07
C LEU A 9 -4.39 -9.11 6.16
N LEU A 10 -3.73 -7.98 5.89
CA LEU A 10 -4.37 -6.67 5.87
C LEU A 10 -5.40 -6.56 4.73
N TYR A 11 -5.07 -6.98 3.51
CA TYR A 11 -6.03 -6.99 2.40
C TYR A 11 -7.21 -7.97 2.59
N SER A 12 -7.00 -9.09 3.29
CA SER A 12 -8.07 -10.09 3.49
C SER A 12 -9.12 -9.67 4.51
N CYS A 13 -8.80 -8.78 5.45
CA CYS A 13 -9.71 -8.42 6.53
C CYS A 13 -10.85 -7.48 6.07
N CYS A 14 -10.56 -6.49 5.21
CA CYS A 14 -11.58 -5.61 4.63
C CYS A 14 -12.62 -6.38 3.78
N ARG A 15 -12.18 -7.38 3.00
CA ARG A 15 -13.04 -8.07 2.02
C ARG A 15 -14.20 -8.85 2.64
N SER A 16 -14.13 -9.22 3.92
CA SER A 16 -15.11 -10.13 4.54
C SER A 16 -16.36 -9.46 5.12
N ARG A 17 -16.43 -8.13 5.27
CA ARG A 17 -17.55 -7.46 5.98
C ARG A 17 -18.56 -6.71 5.10
N PHE A 18 -18.23 -6.37 3.86
CA PHE A 18 -19.12 -5.55 3.00
C PHE A 18 -20.15 -6.32 2.16
N GLN A 19 -20.03 -7.65 2.01
CA GLN A 19 -21.05 -8.46 1.31
C GLN A 19 -22.27 -8.76 2.20
N LYS A 20 -23.10 -7.75 2.52
CA LYS A 20 -24.38 -8.02 3.21
C LYS A 20 -25.54 -7.03 3.03
N THR A 21 -25.91 -6.66 1.80
CA THR A 21 -27.29 -6.22 1.51
C THR A 21 -27.80 -6.68 0.12
N ARG A 22 -29.12 -6.97 0.06
CA ARG A 22 -29.98 -7.18 -1.12
C ARG A 22 -29.80 -8.45 -1.97
N SER A 23 -30.61 -9.48 -1.67
CA SER A 23 -31.70 -9.92 -2.56
C SER A 23 -32.69 -10.84 -1.81
N THR A 24 -33.97 -10.82 -2.15
CA THR A 24 -35.05 -11.57 -1.46
C THR A 24 -36.10 -12.11 -2.44
N ALA A 25 -36.60 -13.33 -2.16
CA ALA A 25 -37.63 -14.09 -2.90
C ALA A 25 -37.20 -14.55 -4.31
N THR A 26 -37.48 -15.76 -4.83
CA THR A 26 -38.27 -16.93 -4.38
C THR A 26 -37.65 -18.20 -5.07
N SER A 27 -37.96 -19.49 -4.83
CA SER A 27 -39.08 -20.15 -4.14
C SER A 27 -38.71 -21.52 -3.50
N ARG A 28 -39.58 -22.54 -3.61
CA ARG A 28 -39.64 -23.79 -2.83
C ARG A 28 -38.98 -25.03 -3.47
N ARG A 29 -38.47 -25.89 -2.56
CA ARG A 29 -38.43 -27.38 -2.57
C ARG A 29 -37.86 -28.11 -3.79
N ASN A 30 -36.68 -28.70 -3.59
CA ASN A 30 -36.58 -30.17 -3.65
C ASN A 30 -35.64 -30.70 -2.56
N GLN A 31 -35.97 -31.85 -1.96
CA GLN A 31 -35.18 -32.49 -0.90
C GLN A 31 -34.27 -33.59 -1.45
N SER A 32 -33.37 -34.07 -0.59
CA SER A 32 -32.55 -35.28 -0.71
C SER A 32 -31.51 -35.37 -1.84
N ARG A 33 -30.31 -34.87 -1.53
CA ARG A 33 -29.03 -35.60 -1.67
C ARG A 33 -27.97 -34.80 -0.91
N GLN A 34 -27.43 -35.32 0.20
CA GLN A 34 -26.33 -34.65 0.90
C GLN A 34 -25.03 -34.83 0.10
N PRO A 35 -24.37 -33.75 -0.35
CA PRO A 35 -22.97 -33.82 -0.73
C PRO A 35 -22.15 -33.84 0.56
N LYS A 36 -21.29 -34.84 0.73
CA LYS A 36 -20.30 -34.83 1.83
C LYS A 36 -19.42 -33.60 1.66
N LEU A 37 -19.47 -32.67 2.62
CA LEU A 37 -18.56 -31.52 2.66
C LEU A 37 -17.11 -32.03 2.67
N PRO A 38 -16.26 -31.62 1.71
CA PRO A 38 -14.84 -31.94 1.78
C PRO A 38 -14.25 -31.16 2.96
N THR A 39 -13.64 -31.88 3.92
CA THR A 39 -12.94 -31.31 5.08
C THR A 39 -11.66 -30.60 4.63
N ARG A 40 -11.82 -29.44 3.98
CA ARG A 40 -10.71 -28.65 3.44
C ARG A 40 -10.00 -27.92 4.60
N ARG A 41 -9.15 -28.66 5.33
CA ARG A 41 -8.03 -28.03 6.06
C ARG A 41 -7.35 -27.10 5.06
N GLN A 42 -7.21 -25.83 5.41
CA GLN A 42 -6.30 -24.94 4.68
C GLN A 42 -4.88 -25.44 4.94
N THR A 43 -4.41 -26.34 4.08
CA THR A 43 -2.99 -26.63 3.98
C THR A 43 -2.34 -25.39 3.41
N LEU A 44 -1.66 -24.61 4.26
CA LEU A 44 -0.62 -23.71 3.81
C LEU A 44 0.22 -24.44 2.76
N PRO A 45 0.46 -23.87 1.57
CA PRO A 45 1.26 -24.53 0.55
C PRO A 45 2.62 -24.87 1.18
N ARG A 46 2.99 -26.17 1.15
CA ARG A 46 4.24 -26.69 1.74
C ARG A 46 5.46 -26.27 0.91
N ARG A 47 5.62 -24.97 0.65
CA ARG A 47 6.86 -24.40 0.16
C ARG A 47 7.88 -24.51 1.28
N ARG A 48 9.06 -25.07 0.97
CA ARG A 48 10.19 -25.03 1.91
C ARG A 48 10.56 -23.55 2.13
N PRO A 49 11.03 -23.16 3.33
CA PRO A 49 11.58 -21.83 3.52
C PRO A 49 12.76 -21.63 2.55
N GLN A 50 12.75 -20.51 1.82
CA GLN A 50 13.83 -20.15 0.91
C GLN A 50 15.09 -19.85 1.75
N SER A 51 16.19 -20.52 1.44
CA SER A 51 17.50 -20.21 2.00
C SER A 51 18.04 -18.89 1.45
N PHE A 52 18.99 -18.27 2.15
CA PHE A 52 19.66 -17.07 1.63
C PHE A 52 20.33 -17.32 0.27
N GLN A 53 20.91 -18.51 0.06
CA GLN A 53 21.54 -18.88 -1.21
C GLN A 53 20.51 -19.00 -2.35
N GLU A 54 19.38 -19.67 -2.11
CA GLU A 54 18.27 -19.75 -3.09
C GLU A 54 17.60 -18.39 -3.38
N TRP A 55 17.78 -17.39 -2.50
CA TRP A 55 17.38 -16.01 -2.77
C TRP A 55 18.47 -15.24 -3.55
N LEU A 56 19.73 -15.45 -3.20
CA LEU A 56 20.88 -14.82 -3.86
C LEU A 56 20.98 -15.23 -5.34
N ASP A 57 20.76 -16.52 -5.60
CA ASP A 57 20.84 -17.20 -6.90
C ASP A 57 19.51 -17.20 -7.67
N ASP A 58 18.47 -16.51 -7.18
CA ASP A 58 17.19 -16.41 -7.89
C ASP A 58 17.39 -15.70 -9.24
N LYS A 59 17.19 -16.44 -10.33
CA LYS A 59 17.26 -15.95 -11.72
C LYS A 59 16.37 -14.74 -12.02
N HIS A 60 15.36 -14.47 -11.18
CA HIS A 60 14.47 -13.31 -11.31
C HIS A 60 14.95 -12.07 -10.54
N ARG A 61 16.07 -12.16 -9.82
CA ARG A 61 16.69 -11.07 -9.07
C ARG A 61 17.50 -10.16 -9.98
N ASN A 62 17.41 -8.85 -9.79
CA ASN A 62 18.22 -7.91 -10.57
C ASN A 62 19.63 -7.82 -9.95
N PRO A 63 20.69 -8.21 -10.67
CA PRO A 63 22.04 -8.14 -10.15
C PRO A 63 22.48 -6.68 -9.97
N VAL A 64 22.99 -6.34 -8.80
CA VAL A 64 23.70 -5.07 -8.61
C VAL A 64 25.01 -5.16 -9.39
N THR A 65 25.20 -4.29 -10.38
CA THR A 65 26.42 -4.27 -11.20
C THR A 65 27.09 -2.91 -11.13
N THR A 66 28.37 -2.83 -11.50
CA THR A 66 29.09 -1.54 -11.59
C THR A 66 28.44 -0.57 -12.58
N LYS A 67 27.69 -1.09 -13.57
CA LYS A 67 26.93 -0.32 -14.56
C LYS A 67 25.53 0.07 -14.10
N GLN A 68 24.89 -0.72 -13.24
CA GLN A 68 23.51 -0.53 -12.77
C GLN A 68 23.46 -0.60 -11.25
N LYS A 69 23.53 0.58 -10.62
CA LYS A 69 23.64 0.73 -9.15
C LYS A 69 22.85 1.91 -8.56
N MET A 70 22.31 2.81 -9.39
CA MET A 70 21.64 4.02 -8.93
C MET A 70 20.15 3.77 -8.70
N VAL A 71 19.62 4.02 -7.50
CA VAL A 71 18.17 4.03 -7.27
C VAL A 71 17.65 5.44 -7.55
N TYR A 72 16.78 5.59 -8.54
CA TYR A 72 16.19 6.88 -8.90
C TYR A 72 14.83 7.08 -8.23
N ILE A 73 14.59 8.28 -7.71
CA ILE A 73 13.29 8.71 -7.20
C ILE A 73 12.76 9.82 -8.11
N VAL A 74 11.57 9.62 -8.67
CA VAL A 74 10.82 10.63 -9.42
C VAL A 74 9.71 11.17 -8.54
N LEU A 75 9.55 12.49 -8.54
CA LEU A 75 8.51 13.17 -7.77
C LEU A 75 7.16 13.10 -8.48
N SER A 76 6.10 13.37 -7.72
CA SER A 76 4.72 13.49 -8.18
C SER A 76 4.64 14.45 -9.39
N PRO A 77 4.02 14.06 -10.52
CA PRO A 77 4.05 14.87 -11.73
C PRO A 77 3.45 16.27 -11.52
N GLN A 78 4.11 17.28 -12.08
CA GLN A 78 3.63 18.66 -12.00
C GLN A 78 2.26 18.79 -12.69
N ILE A 79 1.35 19.54 -12.08
CA ILE A 79 0.02 19.79 -12.65
C ILE A 79 0.10 21.01 -13.57
N ASP A 80 -0.17 20.83 -14.87
CA ASP A 80 -0.29 21.94 -15.81
C ASP A 80 -1.58 22.74 -15.56
N PRO A 81 -1.59 24.09 -15.74
CA PRO A 81 -2.79 24.90 -15.50
C PRO A 81 -4.03 24.46 -16.27
N ASN A 82 -3.86 23.83 -17.44
CA ASN A 82 -4.99 23.35 -18.25
C ASN A 82 -5.65 22.07 -17.68
N VAL A 83 -5.06 21.43 -16.67
CA VAL A 83 -5.62 20.29 -15.92
C VAL A 83 -5.70 20.55 -14.41
N ASP A 84 -5.66 21.82 -13.97
CA ASP A 84 -5.59 22.18 -12.54
C ASP A 84 -6.71 21.59 -11.67
N PHE A 85 -7.85 21.22 -12.26
CA PHE A 85 -8.93 20.50 -11.57
C PHE A 85 -8.46 19.23 -10.85
N ILE A 86 -7.44 18.53 -11.35
CA ILE A 86 -6.89 17.32 -10.70
C ILE A 86 -6.14 17.64 -9.40
N ARG A 87 -5.78 18.91 -9.13
CA ARG A 87 -5.19 19.31 -7.84
C ARG A 87 -6.11 19.00 -6.66
N THR A 88 -7.42 19.02 -6.89
CA THR A 88 -8.42 18.63 -5.89
C THR A 88 -8.43 17.12 -5.60
N TRP A 89 -7.72 16.31 -6.38
CA TRP A 89 -7.65 14.85 -6.24
C TRP A 89 -6.49 14.39 -5.34
N THR A 90 -5.56 15.28 -4.96
CA THR A 90 -4.46 14.95 -4.03
C THR A 90 -4.87 15.05 -2.56
N THR A 91 -6.00 15.71 -2.28
CA THR A 91 -6.50 15.96 -0.92
C THR A 91 -7.80 15.19 -0.70
N PRO A 92 -7.95 14.45 0.40
CA PRO A 92 -9.21 13.75 0.70
C PRO A 92 -10.30 14.76 1.06
N LYS A 93 -11.55 14.51 0.64
CA LYS A 93 -12.69 15.38 0.94
C LYS A 93 -13.29 15.01 2.30
N ARG A 94 -12.70 15.54 3.39
CA ARG A 94 -13.30 15.47 4.74
C ARG A 94 -13.94 16.81 5.16
N PRO A 95 -14.92 16.79 6.09
CA PRO A 95 -15.38 18.02 6.76
C PRO A 95 -14.23 18.67 7.54
N ALA A 96 -14.26 20.00 7.65
CA ALA A 96 -13.09 20.85 7.93
C ALA A 96 -12.53 20.84 9.37
N ASP A 97 -12.89 19.85 10.21
CA ASP A 97 -12.73 19.91 11.67
C ASP A 97 -11.52 19.10 12.20
N GLU A 98 -10.58 18.75 11.31
CA GLU A 98 -9.49 17.83 11.63
C GLU A 98 -8.09 18.44 11.53
N LEU A 99 -7.20 17.89 12.37
CA LEU A 99 -5.81 18.27 12.49
C LEU A 99 -5.12 18.31 11.12
N SER A 100 -4.55 19.46 10.75
CA SER A 100 -3.83 19.65 9.49
C SER A 100 -2.53 18.86 9.48
N THR A 101 -2.60 17.60 9.05
CA THR A 101 -1.45 16.72 8.83
C THR A 101 -0.72 17.12 7.55
N LYS A 102 0.59 17.32 7.64
CA LYS A 102 1.41 17.63 6.45
C LYS A 102 1.75 16.33 5.69
N PRO A 103 1.71 16.35 4.34
CA PRO A 103 2.19 15.24 3.53
C PRO A 103 3.68 14.98 3.78
N PRO A 104 4.16 13.74 3.59
CA PRO A 104 5.55 13.37 3.82
C PRO A 104 6.48 14.12 2.87
N ASN A 105 7.57 14.66 3.41
CA ASN A 105 8.61 15.29 2.62
C ASN A 105 9.38 14.21 1.84
N THR A 106 9.55 14.42 0.54
CA THR A 106 10.19 13.45 -0.36
C THR A 106 11.69 13.30 -0.12
N LYS A 107 12.32 14.30 0.53
CA LYS A 107 13.71 14.17 1.03
C LYS A 107 13.81 13.14 2.15
N ASP A 108 12.88 13.15 3.10
CA ASP A 108 12.88 12.20 4.22
C ASP A 108 12.70 10.76 3.69
N VAL A 109 11.91 10.58 2.62
CA VAL A 109 11.81 9.31 1.88
C VAL A 109 13.13 8.95 1.20
N GLN A 110 13.83 9.90 0.56
CA GLN A 110 15.16 9.66 -0.02
C GLN A 110 16.18 9.25 1.05
N GLU A 111 16.22 9.93 2.19
CA GLU A 111 17.12 9.63 3.31
C GLU A 111 16.84 8.24 3.88
N TYR A 112 15.56 7.92 4.13
CA TYR A 112 15.14 6.58 4.55
C TYR A 112 15.56 5.50 3.55
N LEU A 113 15.33 5.70 2.25
CA LEU A 113 15.70 4.73 1.22
C LEU A 113 17.23 4.61 1.06
N THR A 114 17.99 5.67 1.34
CA THR A 114 19.47 5.65 1.35
C THR A 114 19.99 4.80 2.52
N ALA A 115 19.37 4.92 3.69
CA ALA A 115 19.68 4.06 4.84
C ALA A 115 19.23 2.61 4.62
N PHE A 116 18.06 2.39 4.03
CA PHE A 116 17.49 1.07 3.80
C PHE A 116 18.25 0.28 2.72
N TYR A 117 18.59 0.93 1.60
CA TYR A 117 19.39 0.35 0.52
C TYR A 117 20.88 0.61 0.71
N HIS A 118 21.40 0.34 1.90
CA HIS A 118 22.80 0.61 2.25
C HIS A 118 23.78 0.05 1.21
N GLY A 119 24.64 0.93 0.67
CA GLY A 119 25.60 0.61 -0.39
C GLY A 119 25.10 0.90 -1.82
N LEU A 120 23.81 1.18 -2.02
CA LEU A 120 23.26 1.68 -3.28
C LEU A 120 23.02 3.19 -3.20
N PRO A 121 23.63 4.01 -4.08
CA PRO A 121 23.34 5.44 -4.15
C PRO A 121 21.89 5.71 -4.59
N VAL A 122 21.18 6.54 -3.82
CA VAL A 122 19.80 6.97 -4.10
C VAL A 122 19.79 8.43 -4.56
N LYS A 123 19.14 8.72 -5.68
CA LYS A 123 19.14 10.04 -6.33
C LYS A 123 17.72 10.47 -6.73
N MET A 124 17.29 11.64 -6.26
CA MET A 124 16.12 12.32 -6.80
C MET A 124 16.38 12.84 -8.23
N MET A 125 15.40 12.65 -9.11
CA MET A 125 15.33 13.29 -10.42
C MET A 125 14.76 14.72 -10.31
N PRO A 126 14.98 15.59 -11.32
CA PRO A 126 14.44 16.95 -11.31
C PRO A 126 12.92 16.99 -11.12
N PRO A 127 12.36 17.95 -10.35
CA PRO A 127 10.91 18.07 -10.15
C PRO A 127 10.10 18.29 -11.44
N SER A 128 10.75 18.70 -12.52
CA SER A 128 10.16 18.92 -13.85
C SER A 128 10.23 17.70 -14.77
N THR A 129 10.67 16.53 -14.30
CA THR A 129 10.76 15.31 -15.13
C THR A 129 9.39 14.87 -15.64
N LEU A 130 8.33 14.93 -14.82
CA LEU A 130 6.97 14.55 -15.21
C LEU A 130 5.99 15.71 -15.06
N ARG A 131 5.05 15.83 -15.99
CA ARG A 131 3.96 16.81 -15.95
C ARG A 131 2.64 16.23 -16.47
N PHE A 132 1.57 16.35 -15.70
CA PHE A 132 0.20 16.13 -16.19
C PHE A 132 -0.22 17.26 -17.12
N ILE A 133 -0.63 16.93 -18.33
CA ILE A 133 -1.14 17.84 -19.37
C ILE A 133 -2.49 17.36 -19.92
N PRO A 134 -3.27 18.20 -20.63
CA PRO A 134 -4.50 17.74 -21.30
C PRO A 134 -4.19 16.70 -22.37
N TRP A 135 -4.88 15.56 -22.35
CA TRP A 135 -4.83 14.62 -23.46
C TRP A 135 -5.64 15.16 -24.65
N LYS A 136 -4.98 15.43 -25.77
CA LYS A 136 -5.62 15.90 -27.02
C LYS A 136 -5.80 14.73 -27.97
N GLU A 137 -6.98 14.12 -27.98
CA GLU A 137 -7.32 13.15 -29.04
C GLU A 137 -7.41 13.84 -30.41
N PRO A 138 -6.89 13.24 -31.50
CA PRO A 138 -7.10 13.75 -32.85
C PRO A 138 -8.59 13.63 -33.22
N THR A 139 -9.30 14.75 -33.14
CA THR A 139 -10.76 14.81 -33.09
C THR A 139 -11.45 14.23 -34.33
N LYS A 140 -12.27 13.18 -34.12
CA LYS A 140 -13.40 12.85 -35.01
C LYS A 140 -14.72 12.90 -34.24
N ARG A 141 -15.25 14.13 -34.14
CA ARG A 141 -16.53 14.56 -33.55
C ARG A 141 -16.62 14.50 -32.01
N PRO A 142 -17.26 15.48 -31.36
CA PRO A 142 -17.58 15.40 -29.94
C PRO A 142 -18.68 14.34 -29.73
N ARG A 143 -18.39 13.32 -28.91
CA ARG A 143 -19.39 12.44 -28.32
C ARG A 143 -19.60 12.83 -26.86
N GLU A 144 -20.80 12.55 -26.35
CA GLU A 144 -21.12 12.69 -24.92
C GLU A 144 -20.17 11.81 -24.09
N LYS A 145 -19.63 12.36 -23.00
CA LYS A 145 -18.52 11.76 -22.24
C LYS A 145 -19.03 10.73 -21.23
N THR A 146 -19.41 9.55 -21.70
CA THR A 146 -19.74 8.37 -20.88
C THR A 146 -18.59 7.34 -20.90
N GLY A 147 -17.35 7.81 -20.75
CA GLY A 147 -16.14 6.98 -20.71
C GLY A 147 -15.04 7.62 -19.86
N PRO A 148 -13.94 6.87 -19.57
CA PRO A 148 -12.85 7.35 -18.71
C PRO A 148 -12.22 8.63 -19.23
N GLN A 149 -11.81 9.50 -18.31
CA GLN A 149 -11.16 10.77 -18.65
C GLN A 149 -9.67 10.52 -18.89
N TYR A 150 -9.13 11.02 -20.00
CA TYR A 150 -7.70 10.87 -20.30
C TYR A 150 -6.91 12.11 -19.90
N LEU A 151 -5.77 11.87 -19.26
CA LEU A 151 -4.71 12.83 -19.01
C LEU A 151 -3.49 12.44 -19.86
N GLY A 152 -2.63 13.38 -20.19
CA GLY A 152 -1.28 13.08 -20.68
C GLY A 152 -0.28 13.22 -19.53
N VAL A 153 0.70 12.33 -19.44
CA VAL A 153 1.92 12.59 -18.67
C VAL A 153 3.05 12.83 -19.65
N GLN A 154 3.54 14.06 -19.65
CA GLN A 154 4.68 14.51 -20.44
C GLN A 154 5.99 14.20 -19.72
N SER A 155 6.96 13.67 -20.45
CA SER A 155 8.36 13.51 -20.04
C SER A 155 9.27 13.95 -21.19
N GLY A 156 9.81 15.17 -21.10
CA GLY A 156 10.51 15.78 -22.24
C GLY A 156 9.59 15.92 -23.45
N ASP A 157 9.98 15.31 -24.57
CA ASP A 157 9.22 15.30 -25.82
C ASP A 157 8.18 14.16 -25.90
N GLU A 158 8.25 13.17 -24.99
CA GLU A 158 7.29 12.07 -24.93
C GLU A 158 6.03 12.45 -24.13
N CYS A 159 4.88 11.88 -24.51
CA CYS A 159 3.63 12.00 -23.77
C CYS A 159 2.88 10.67 -23.76
N VAL A 160 2.66 10.12 -22.57
CA VAL A 160 1.92 8.87 -22.36
C VAL A 160 0.48 9.19 -21.97
N ARG A 161 -0.49 8.48 -22.53
CA ARG A 161 -1.90 8.61 -22.16
C ARG A 161 -2.16 7.87 -20.85
N ILE A 162 -2.67 8.59 -19.86
CA ILE A 162 -3.06 8.05 -18.56
C ILE A 162 -4.59 8.04 -18.46
N ARG A 163 -5.16 6.88 -18.14
CA ARG A 163 -6.56 6.71 -17.75
C ARG A 163 -6.79 7.32 -16.37
N SER A 164 -7.89 8.03 -16.22
CA SER A 164 -8.36 8.52 -14.92
C SER A 164 -9.88 8.39 -14.81
N ARG A 165 -10.35 8.24 -13.57
CA ARG A 165 -11.76 8.11 -13.23
C ARG A 165 -12.13 9.03 -12.07
N THR A 166 -13.28 9.68 -12.15
CA THR A 166 -13.84 10.45 -11.03
C THR A 166 -14.50 9.50 -10.04
N LEU A 167 -14.23 9.67 -8.75
CA LEU A 167 -14.84 8.84 -7.71
C LEU A 167 -16.19 9.41 -7.23
N SER A 168 -17.16 8.51 -7.05
CA SER A 168 -18.47 8.78 -6.45
C SER A 168 -18.53 8.46 -4.94
N ASP A 169 -17.54 7.76 -4.40
CA ASP A 169 -17.43 7.40 -2.98
C ASP A 169 -17.30 8.63 -2.05
N GLY A 170 -16.82 9.74 -2.60
CA GLY A 170 -16.57 10.98 -1.89
C GLY A 170 -15.20 11.05 -1.22
N THR A 171 -14.36 10.02 -1.20
CA THR A 171 -13.06 10.07 -0.49
C THR A 171 -12.10 11.04 -1.17
N TYR A 172 -12.00 10.96 -2.50
CA TYR A 172 -11.15 11.83 -3.32
C TYR A 172 -11.92 12.45 -4.49
N GLY A 173 -11.30 13.37 -5.22
CA GLY A 173 -11.86 13.93 -6.46
C GLY A 173 -11.87 12.93 -7.63
N GLY A 174 -10.87 12.06 -7.70
CA GLY A 174 -10.70 11.05 -8.73
C GLY A 174 -9.42 10.25 -8.50
N GLN A 175 -9.18 9.27 -9.37
CA GLN A 175 -8.05 8.37 -9.34
C GLN A 175 -7.33 8.33 -10.69
N VAL A 176 -6.05 7.98 -10.62
CA VAL A 176 -5.15 7.85 -11.78
C VAL A 176 -4.75 6.38 -11.94
N ASN A 177 -4.69 5.87 -13.17
CA ASN A 177 -4.35 4.47 -13.38
C ASN A 177 -2.86 4.17 -13.10
N LEU A 178 -2.61 3.08 -12.38
CA LEU A 178 -1.31 2.63 -11.91
C LEU A 178 -0.43 2.08 -13.04
N ASP A 179 -1.00 1.27 -13.94
CA ASP A 179 -0.25 0.62 -15.01
C ASP A 179 0.24 1.65 -16.04
N ASP A 180 -0.61 2.61 -16.40
CA ASP A 180 -0.23 3.68 -17.30
C ASP A 180 0.93 4.54 -16.71
N LEU A 181 1.02 4.66 -15.38
CA LEU A 181 2.16 5.29 -14.69
C LEU A 181 3.40 4.38 -14.61
N LEU A 182 3.23 3.06 -14.58
CA LEU A 182 4.33 2.10 -14.69
C LEU A 182 4.92 2.11 -16.10
N ASP A 183 4.11 2.26 -17.14
CA ASP A 183 4.59 2.45 -18.52
C ASP A 183 5.41 3.73 -18.68
N VAL A 184 4.97 4.85 -18.07
CA VAL A 184 5.81 6.07 -17.94
C VAL A 184 7.12 5.76 -17.23
N ALA A 185 7.07 5.05 -16.09
CA ALA A 185 8.27 4.71 -15.34
C ALA A 185 9.28 3.88 -16.16
N ILE A 186 8.79 3.04 -17.08
CA ILE A 186 9.61 2.25 -18.01
C ILE A 186 10.26 3.13 -19.07
N SER A 187 9.53 4.08 -19.68
CA SER A 187 10.09 4.91 -20.76
C SER A 187 11.18 5.87 -20.25
N ILE A 188 11.07 6.34 -19.00
CA ILE A 188 12.02 7.29 -18.40
C ILE A 188 13.20 6.62 -17.66
N LEU A 189 13.27 5.28 -17.62
CA LEU A 189 14.24 4.53 -16.81
C LEU A 189 15.70 4.75 -17.29
N PRO A 190 16.58 5.34 -16.47
CA PRO A 190 17.98 5.55 -16.88
C PRO A 190 18.75 4.23 -17.08
N ASN A 191 19.67 4.20 -18.04
CA ASN A 191 20.49 3.01 -18.34
C ASN A 191 21.37 2.56 -17.15
N ASP A 192 21.80 3.50 -16.30
CA ASP A 192 22.59 3.26 -15.08
C ASP A 192 21.75 3.03 -13.82
N ALA A 193 20.42 3.16 -13.94
CA ALA A 193 19.50 2.85 -12.87
C ALA A 193 19.65 1.38 -12.49
N TYR A 194 19.69 1.14 -11.19
CA TYR A 194 19.35 -0.15 -10.61
C TYR A 194 17.83 -0.30 -10.54
N ALA A 195 17.14 0.75 -10.08
CA ALA A 195 15.69 0.83 -9.95
C ALA A 195 15.21 2.27 -10.18
N LEU A 196 13.94 2.45 -10.56
CA LEU A 196 13.26 3.74 -10.54
C LEU A 196 11.94 3.66 -9.78
N LEU A 197 11.69 4.62 -8.89
CA LEU A 197 10.48 4.75 -8.09
C LEU A 197 9.81 6.09 -8.40
N ILE A 198 8.57 6.07 -8.89
CA ILE A 198 7.72 7.27 -8.92
C ILE A 198 6.93 7.34 -7.60
N LEU A 199 7.07 8.45 -6.89
CA LEU A 199 6.19 8.82 -5.78
C LEU A 199 5.06 9.70 -6.33
N VAL A 200 3.80 9.40 -6.01
CA VAL A 200 2.62 10.16 -6.47
C VAL A 200 1.69 10.51 -5.32
N ASP A 201 1.05 11.67 -5.40
CA ASP A 201 0.10 12.15 -4.37
C ASP A 201 -1.36 11.90 -4.72
N PHE A 202 -1.60 11.16 -5.80
CA PHE A 202 -2.92 10.81 -6.31
C PHE A 202 -3.32 9.42 -5.81
N ASP A 203 -4.61 9.26 -5.52
CA ASP A 203 -5.19 7.93 -5.32
C ASP A 203 -5.15 7.14 -6.63
N LEU A 204 -4.85 5.84 -6.56
CA LEU A 204 -4.59 5.02 -7.75
C LEU A 204 -5.52 3.83 -7.87
N TYR A 205 -5.69 3.32 -9.09
CA TYR A 205 -6.38 2.07 -9.40
C TYR A 205 -5.66 1.30 -10.50
N GLU A 206 -5.89 0.00 -10.61
CA GLU A 206 -5.29 -0.87 -11.64
C GLU A 206 -6.38 -1.31 -12.63
N ASP A 207 -7.38 -2.07 -12.17
CA ASP A 207 -8.54 -2.47 -12.95
C ASP A 207 -9.87 -1.83 -12.47
N GLU A 208 -10.95 -2.02 -13.24
CA GLU A 208 -12.28 -1.51 -12.90
C GLU A 208 -12.90 -2.18 -11.65
N ASP A 209 -12.48 -3.41 -11.33
CA ASP A 209 -12.89 -4.15 -10.13
C ASP A 209 -12.12 -3.73 -8.85
N ASP A 210 -11.00 -3.00 -8.99
CA ASP A 210 -10.22 -2.51 -7.85
C ASP A 210 -10.82 -1.22 -7.30
N GLU A 211 -10.94 -1.12 -5.98
CA GLU A 211 -11.37 0.10 -5.30
C GLU A 211 -10.23 1.15 -5.29
N PHE A 212 -9.05 0.75 -4.80
CA PHE A 212 -7.82 1.52 -4.84
C PHE A 212 -6.58 0.62 -4.69
N VAL A 213 -5.42 1.14 -5.07
CA VAL A 213 -4.10 0.52 -4.86
C VAL A 213 -3.10 1.57 -4.37
N CYS A 214 -2.29 1.23 -3.36
CA CYS A 214 -1.29 2.18 -2.83
C CYS A 214 0.05 2.15 -3.60
N GLY A 215 0.20 1.28 -4.60
CA GLY A 215 1.40 1.16 -5.42
C GLY A 215 1.68 -0.26 -5.89
N ARG A 216 2.60 -0.39 -6.84
CA ARG A 216 3.03 -1.65 -7.46
C ARG A 216 4.46 -1.54 -7.99
N ALA A 217 5.12 -2.67 -8.19
CA ALA A 217 6.44 -2.75 -8.82
C ALA A 217 6.48 -3.85 -9.89
N TYR A 218 7.18 -3.57 -10.99
CA TYR A 218 7.46 -4.52 -12.06
C TYR A 218 8.92 -4.98 -11.98
N ARG A 219 9.15 -6.13 -11.32
CA ARG A 219 10.47 -6.72 -11.04
C ARG A 219 11.40 -6.76 -12.24
N GLY A 220 10.93 -7.28 -13.38
CA GLY A 220 11.72 -7.40 -14.60
C GLY A 220 12.05 -6.06 -15.26
N SER A 221 11.18 -5.07 -15.12
CA SER A 221 11.37 -3.72 -15.66
C SER A 221 12.08 -2.77 -14.69
N ARG A 222 12.24 -3.18 -13.41
CA ARG A 222 12.96 -2.46 -12.35
C ARG A 222 12.32 -1.11 -11.97
N VAL A 223 11.01 -1.00 -12.18
CA VAL A 223 10.22 0.20 -11.88
C VAL A 223 9.21 -0.05 -10.77
N ALA A 224 8.86 1.01 -10.05
CA ALA A 224 7.77 1.02 -9.09
C ALA A 224 7.04 2.37 -9.09
N VAL A 225 5.76 2.34 -8.73
CA VAL A 225 4.93 3.51 -8.47
C VAL A 225 4.33 3.34 -7.07
N VAL A 226 4.41 4.37 -6.22
CA VAL A 226 3.85 4.36 -4.86
C VAL A 226 3.06 5.63 -4.61
N SER A 227 1.81 5.48 -4.16
CA SER A 227 0.94 6.58 -3.75
C SER A 227 1.13 6.95 -2.29
N SER A 228 1.16 8.25 -2.00
CA SER A 228 1.07 8.79 -0.64
C SER A 228 -0.39 8.91 -0.17
N ALA A 229 -1.37 9.00 -1.07
CA ALA A 229 -2.74 9.42 -0.79
C ALA A 229 -3.44 8.58 0.30
N ARG A 230 -3.64 7.29 0.04
CA ARG A 230 -4.31 6.32 0.94
C ARG A 230 -3.48 5.94 2.19
N TYR A 231 -2.35 6.62 2.43
CA TYR A 231 -1.61 6.53 3.69
C TYR A 231 -1.82 7.73 4.62
N ASN A 232 -2.51 8.77 4.16
CA ASN A 232 -2.87 9.92 4.98
C ASN A 232 -3.65 9.46 6.23
N PRO A 233 -3.12 9.68 7.46
CA PRO A 233 -3.74 9.16 8.67
C PRO A 233 -5.15 9.66 8.93
N THR A 234 -5.57 10.80 8.36
CA THR A 234 -6.99 11.21 8.47
C THR A 234 -7.91 10.10 7.99
N LEU A 235 -7.58 9.42 6.88
CA LEU A 235 -8.43 8.36 6.33
C LEU A 235 -8.57 7.11 7.22
N ASP A 236 -7.78 6.97 8.29
CA ASP A 236 -7.73 5.75 9.10
C ASP A 236 -9.08 5.34 9.68
N ASP A 237 -9.93 6.27 10.14
CA ASP A 237 -11.25 5.93 10.69
C ASP A 237 -12.24 5.45 9.61
N ILE A 238 -12.07 5.94 8.38
CA ILE A 238 -12.88 5.55 7.22
C ILE A 238 -12.41 4.18 6.69
N GLN A 239 -11.10 3.93 6.76
CA GLN A 239 -10.44 2.73 6.25
C GLN A 239 -10.31 1.61 7.31
N ASP A 240 -10.81 1.81 8.54
CA ASP A 240 -10.68 0.89 9.69
C ASP A 240 -9.21 0.50 9.97
N VAL A 241 -8.29 1.48 9.83
CA VAL A 241 -6.84 1.26 9.95
C VAL A 241 -6.42 1.30 11.42
N GLU A 242 -6.22 0.11 11.95
CA GLU A 242 -5.70 -0.12 13.29
C GLU A 242 -4.28 0.45 13.46
N ARG A 243 -4.11 1.39 14.41
CA ARG A 243 -2.82 2.05 14.72
C ARG A 243 -2.06 1.40 15.89
N LEU A 244 -2.78 0.86 16.88
CA LEU A 244 -2.31 0.53 18.23
C LEU A 244 -1.65 -0.87 18.34
N HIS A 245 -1.74 -1.67 17.30
CA HIS A 245 -1.11 -2.97 17.14
C HIS A 245 -0.46 -3.12 15.75
N ALA A 246 -0.23 -2.01 15.05
CA ALA A 246 0.67 -1.98 13.92
C ALA A 246 2.08 -2.47 14.34
N TRP A 247 2.80 -3.11 13.41
CA TRP A 247 4.19 -3.53 13.64
C TRP A 247 5.04 -2.33 14.12
N PRO A 248 5.86 -2.46 15.19
CA PRO A 248 6.30 -3.69 15.83
C PRO A 248 5.35 -4.33 16.87
N ALA A 249 4.28 -3.66 17.29
CA ALA A 249 3.40 -4.13 18.37
C ALA A 249 2.35 -5.19 17.97
N SER A 250 2.35 -5.63 16.71
CA SER A 250 1.46 -6.68 16.18
C SER A 250 1.54 -8.03 16.88
N HIS A 251 2.52 -8.23 17.77
CA HIS A 251 2.70 -9.44 18.58
C HIS A 251 2.14 -9.32 20.01
N CYS A 252 1.38 -8.26 20.33
CA CYS A 252 0.61 -8.15 21.56
C CYS A 252 -0.30 -9.39 21.75
N ASP A 253 -0.13 -10.15 22.84
CA ASP A 253 -0.89 -11.38 23.10
C ASP A 253 -2.40 -11.17 23.04
N LYS A 254 -2.89 -10.05 23.59
CA LYS A 254 -4.30 -9.67 23.58
C LYS A 254 -4.82 -9.48 22.14
N TYR A 255 -4.06 -8.80 21.29
CA TYR A 255 -4.38 -8.59 19.88
C TYR A 255 -4.35 -9.90 19.09
N MET A 256 -3.30 -10.72 19.26
CA MET A 256 -3.19 -12.03 18.64
C MET A 256 -4.38 -12.95 19.00
N LEU A 257 -4.82 -12.93 20.27
CA LEU A 257 -6.03 -13.63 20.71
C LEU A 257 -7.31 -13.05 20.09
N THR A 258 -7.44 -11.73 19.99
CA THR A 258 -8.58 -11.08 19.34
C THR A 258 -8.65 -11.46 17.85
N CYS A 259 -7.56 -11.34 17.10
CA CYS A 259 -7.47 -11.75 15.70
C CYS A 259 -7.81 -13.23 15.51
N ALA A 260 -7.26 -14.12 16.33
CA ALA A 260 -7.57 -15.55 16.29
C ALA A 260 -9.05 -15.87 16.62
N SER A 261 -9.73 -14.99 17.36
CA SER A 261 -11.15 -15.13 17.71
C SER A 261 -12.13 -14.52 16.70
N ALA A 262 -11.64 -13.74 15.74
CA ALA A 262 -12.46 -12.98 14.78
C ALA A 262 -12.95 -13.81 13.56
N GLU A 263 -12.50 -15.05 13.43
CA GLU A 263 -13.04 -16.04 12.49
C GLU A 263 -14.56 -16.22 12.68
N PRO A 264 -15.36 -16.33 11.60
CA PRO A 264 -16.83 -16.44 11.70
C PRO A 264 -17.25 -17.78 12.32
N SER A 265 -17.39 -17.79 13.64
CA SER A 265 -17.55 -19.03 14.43
C SER A 265 -18.79 -19.85 14.07
N ALA A 266 -18.57 -21.05 13.53
CA ALA A 266 -19.59 -22.07 13.45
C ALA A 266 -19.88 -22.63 14.86
N LYS A 267 -21.10 -22.40 15.36
CA LYS A 267 -21.77 -23.10 16.48
C LYS A 267 -20.92 -23.39 17.73
N ARG A 268 -20.87 -22.38 18.59
CA ARG A 268 -20.56 -22.41 20.04
C ARG A 268 -21.01 -23.70 20.77
N GLN A 269 -20.07 -24.61 21.06
CA GLN A 269 -20.24 -25.63 22.12
C GLN A 269 -19.58 -25.14 23.43
N LYS A 270 -20.35 -25.23 24.52
CA LYS A 270 -20.00 -24.70 25.85
C LYS A 270 -19.13 -25.70 26.61
N ARG A 271 -17.81 -25.45 26.73
CA ARG A 271 -16.93 -26.17 27.69
C ARG A 271 -16.66 -25.30 28.92
N LYS A 272 -16.77 -25.90 30.11
CA LYS A 272 -16.50 -25.25 31.39
C LYS A 272 -15.03 -24.83 31.48
N SER A 273 -14.78 -23.62 31.96
CA SER A 273 -13.47 -23.24 32.47
C SER A 273 -13.12 -24.10 33.70
N ARG A 274 -11.88 -24.59 33.75
CA ARG A 274 -11.20 -24.84 35.02
C ARG A 274 -10.20 -23.71 35.18
N ASP A 275 -10.48 -22.85 36.15
CA ASP A 275 -9.51 -21.91 36.66
C ASP A 275 -8.32 -22.70 37.26
N ASN A 276 -7.12 -22.22 36.99
CA ASN A 276 -5.90 -22.62 37.66
C ASN A 276 -4.87 -21.51 37.41
N GLY A 277 -5.03 -20.40 38.13
CA GLY A 277 -4.07 -19.32 38.14
C GLY A 277 -2.66 -19.82 38.46
N ARG A 278 -1.74 -19.60 37.52
CA ARG A 278 -0.30 -19.57 37.80
C ARG A 278 0.23 -18.32 37.12
N GLY A 279 0.50 -17.28 37.91
CA GLY A 279 0.94 -16.00 37.39
C GLY A 279 2.23 -16.17 36.60
N SER A 280 2.18 -15.89 35.30
CA SER A 280 3.39 -15.66 34.53
C SER A 280 3.93 -14.33 35.01
N GLN A 281 5.02 -14.36 35.78
CA GLN A 281 5.72 -13.14 36.19
C GLN A 281 6.12 -12.38 34.94
N ASN A 282 5.88 -11.06 34.92
CA ASN A 282 6.38 -10.20 33.86
C ASN A 282 7.91 -10.22 33.92
N SER A 283 8.53 -11.03 33.07
CA SER A 283 9.95 -10.95 32.79
C SER A 283 10.19 -9.70 31.94
N THR A 284 10.22 -8.53 32.61
CA THR A 284 10.81 -7.32 32.06
C THR A 284 12.31 -7.51 31.98
N SER A 285 12.74 -8.34 31.02
CA SER A 285 14.02 -8.09 30.36
C SER A 285 13.90 -6.71 29.75
N GLU A 286 14.69 -5.77 30.23
CA GLU A 286 14.99 -4.58 29.44
C GLU A 286 15.54 -5.11 28.11
N LEU A 287 14.91 -4.68 27.03
CA LEU A 287 15.34 -5.04 25.68
C LEU A 287 16.41 -4.01 25.35
N ASP A 288 17.68 -4.34 25.56
CA ASP A 288 18.76 -3.45 25.15
C ASP A 288 18.97 -3.50 23.63
N GLY A 289 19.11 -2.31 23.03
CA GLY A 289 19.39 -2.13 21.61
C GLY A 289 18.17 -1.80 20.73
N PRO A 290 18.35 -1.76 19.39
CA PRO A 290 17.43 -1.05 18.48
C PRO A 290 15.97 -1.51 18.48
N VAL A 291 15.72 -2.79 18.82
CA VAL A 291 14.36 -3.33 18.93
C VAL A 291 13.69 -2.85 20.23
N GLY A 292 14.46 -2.74 21.32
CA GLY A 292 13.98 -2.17 22.57
C GLY A 292 13.72 -0.68 22.47
N ASP A 293 14.61 0.07 21.81
CA ASP A 293 14.38 1.48 21.48
C ASP A 293 13.08 1.65 20.68
N ALA A 294 12.90 0.85 19.63
CA ALA A 294 11.67 0.86 18.83
C ALA A 294 10.41 0.52 19.64
N VAL A 295 10.50 -0.44 20.59
CA VAL A 295 9.38 -0.79 21.49
C VAL A 295 9.13 0.28 22.56
N SER A 296 10.18 0.96 23.04
CA SER A 296 10.09 2.06 23.99
C SER A 296 9.42 3.28 23.35
N VAL A 297 9.90 3.69 22.18
CA VAL A 297 9.25 4.69 21.33
C VAL A 297 7.79 4.28 21.07
N TYR A 298 7.53 3.03 20.67
CA TYR A 298 6.17 2.55 20.42
C TYR A 298 5.25 2.70 21.65
N ARG A 299 5.73 2.42 22.86
CA ARG A 299 4.94 2.60 24.09
C ARG A 299 4.63 4.07 24.39
N SER A 300 5.48 5.00 23.94
CA SER A 300 5.19 6.44 23.99
C SER A 300 4.23 6.92 22.87
N LEU A 301 4.06 6.14 21.80
CA LEU A 301 3.13 6.44 20.70
C LEU A 301 1.64 6.17 21.01
N LEU A 302 1.28 5.84 22.26
CA LEU A 302 -0.12 5.72 22.68
C LEU A 302 -0.90 7.06 22.59
N GLU A 303 -0.20 8.19 22.37
CA GLU A 303 -0.76 9.54 22.17
C GLU A 303 -0.80 9.99 20.69
N VAL A 304 -0.49 9.11 19.72
CA VAL A 304 -0.41 9.43 18.27
C VAL A 304 -1.64 10.17 17.75
N ASP A 305 -2.83 9.77 18.20
CA ASP A 305 -4.12 10.28 17.69
C ASP A 305 -4.33 11.78 17.92
N SER A 306 -3.58 12.39 18.85
CA SER A 306 -3.71 13.81 19.22
C SER A 306 -2.62 14.74 18.64
N SER A 307 -1.57 14.19 18.02
CA SER A 307 -0.38 14.97 17.64
C SER A 307 -0.17 15.04 16.11
N PRO A 308 -0.32 16.23 15.47
CA PRO A 308 -0.12 16.38 14.03
C PRO A 308 1.27 15.95 13.54
N SER A 309 2.31 16.11 14.36
CA SER A 309 3.67 15.68 14.01
C SER A 309 3.84 14.16 14.04
N LEU A 310 3.20 13.47 14.99
CA LEU A 310 3.19 12.00 15.04
C LEU A 310 2.37 11.42 13.89
N LEU A 311 1.26 12.05 13.51
CA LEU A 311 0.49 11.67 12.32
C LEU A 311 1.30 11.87 11.03
N SER A 312 1.98 13.00 10.83
CA SER A 312 2.88 13.17 9.68
C SER A 312 4.03 12.16 9.67
N ALA A 313 4.60 11.80 10.83
CA ALA A 313 5.61 10.75 10.92
C ALA A 313 5.05 9.35 10.60
N LEU A 314 3.82 9.04 11.03
CA LEU A 314 3.10 7.81 10.68
C LEU A 314 2.84 7.73 9.16
N TRP A 315 2.43 8.83 8.54
CA TRP A 315 2.25 8.94 7.09
C TRP A 315 3.57 8.65 6.35
N LEU A 316 4.65 9.33 6.75
CA LEU A 316 5.99 9.09 6.21
C LEU A 316 6.43 7.64 6.37
N GLY A 317 6.26 7.05 7.55
CA GLY A 317 6.63 5.66 7.83
C GLY A 317 5.88 4.65 6.96
N ARG A 318 4.59 4.89 6.69
CA ARG A 318 3.78 4.08 5.76
C ARG A 318 4.30 4.16 4.33
N VAL A 319 4.54 5.37 3.81
CA VAL A 319 5.10 5.59 2.47
C VAL A 319 6.50 4.96 2.36
N CYS A 320 7.37 5.18 3.34
CA CYS A 320 8.72 4.63 3.39
C CYS A 320 8.72 3.09 3.37
N ARG A 321 7.83 2.45 4.15
CA ARG A 321 7.66 1.00 4.19
C ARG A 321 7.20 0.44 2.84
N THR A 322 6.30 1.12 2.15
CA THR A 322 5.82 0.68 0.83
C THR A 322 6.85 0.94 -0.27
N ALA A 323 7.53 2.09 -0.24
CA ALA A 323 8.65 2.40 -1.15
C ALA A 323 9.80 1.39 -1.01
N SER A 324 10.17 1.02 0.22
CA SER A 324 11.17 -0.02 0.46
C SER A 324 10.64 -1.41 0.13
N HIS A 325 9.37 -1.74 0.36
CA HIS A 325 8.83 -3.05 -0.02
C HIS A 325 8.70 -3.23 -1.54
N SER A 326 8.16 -2.24 -2.25
CA SER A 326 8.03 -2.26 -3.71
C SER A 326 9.40 -2.33 -4.40
N GLY A 327 10.41 -1.63 -3.89
CA GLY A 327 11.78 -1.77 -4.39
C GLY A 327 12.50 -3.05 -3.94
N SER A 328 12.22 -3.60 -2.75
CA SER A 328 12.93 -4.79 -2.24
C SER A 328 12.32 -6.14 -2.60
N SER A 329 11.00 -6.22 -2.78
CA SER A 329 10.30 -7.44 -3.23
C SER A 329 9.94 -7.39 -4.72
N GLY A 330 9.95 -6.18 -5.30
CA GLY A 330 10.01 -5.99 -6.74
C GLY A 330 11.44 -6.11 -7.27
N VAL A 331 12.36 -5.23 -6.86
CA VAL A 331 13.59 -5.00 -7.64
C VAL A 331 14.85 -5.70 -7.09
N LEU A 332 15.00 -5.89 -5.77
CA LEU A 332 16.21 -6.49 -5.14
C LEU A 332 16.23 -8.02 -4.96
#